data_AF-X1A961-F1
#
_entry.id   AF-X1A961-F1
#
_cell.length_a   1.000
_cell.length_b   1.000
_cell.length_c   1.000
_cell.angle_alpha   90.00
_cell.angle_beta   90.00
_cell.angle_gamma   90.00
#
_symmetry.space_group_name_H-M   'P 1'
#
loop_
_entity.id
_entity.type
_entity.pdbx_description
1 polymer ?
#
loop_
_entity_poly.entity_id
_entity_poly.type
_entity_poly.pdbx_seq_one_letter_code
_entity_poly.pdbx_strand_id
1 'polypeptide(L)'
;MYNIALIPGDGIGPEIIREGKKVIEATSSKYGLEINWIEYPFGAEHYLKTGELLPDSALKEIEDMDAIYFGAIGDPRVKPGILEKEILLKARFYFDQYINLRPIRLYKGVPCPLKDKNPEDINFYVVRENTEDFYIGIGGRFKARANQDRLEVLRKLYKAKIQVGFNLEQEEEMAYQIGLISRSGTQRVIKYAFELAKKKNMKRVTSVDKAN
;
A
#
# COMPACT_ATOMS: atom_id res chain seq x y z
N MET A 1 5.88 -24.61 10.15
CA MET A 1 4.59 -23.89 10.15
C MET A 1 4.83 -22.39 9.99
N TYR A 2 4.21 -21.77 8.97
CA TYR A 2 4.16 -20.32 8.76
C TYR A 2 2.81 -19.79 9.22
N ASN A 3 2.79 -18.73 10.02
CA ASN A 3 1.57 -18.05 10.45
C ASN A 3 1.25 -16.92 9.48
N ILE A 4 0.08 -16.98 8.85
CA ILE A 4 -0.35 -15.98 7.87
C ILE A 4 -1.64 -15.32 8.34
N ALA A 5 -1.58 -14.00 8.54
CA ALA A 5 -2.76 -13.16 8.79
C ALA A 5 -3.61 -13.11 7.51
N LEU A 6 -4.84 -13.59 7.58
CA LEU A 6 -5.78 -13.60 6.48
C LEU A 6 -6.82 -12.50 6.69
N ILE A 7 -6.83 -11.50 5.81
CA ILE A 7 -7.87 -10.46 5.79
C ILE A 7 -8.61 -10.59 4.45
N PRO A 8 -9.82 -11.19 4.42
CA PRO A 8 -10.55 -11.44 3.18
C PRO A 8 -10.90 -10.17 2.40
N GLY A 9 -11.06 -9.05 3.10
CA GLY A 9 -11.42 -7.77 2.51
C GLY A 9 -12.89 -7.71 2.06
N ASP A 10 -13.15 -6.84 1.08
CA ASP A 10 -14.46 -6.37 0.66
C ASP A 10 -14.76 -6.68 -0.81
N GLY A 11 -16.03 -6.57 -1.19
CA GLY A 11 -16.50 -6.75 -2.55
C GLY A 11 -16.11 -8.13 -3.10
N ILE A 12 -15.26 -8.15 -4.12
CA ILE A 12 -14.74 -9.39 -4.74
C ILE A 12 -13.62 -10.06 -3.91
N GLY A 13 -13.10 -9.38 -2.88
CA GLY A 13 -11.98 -9.83 -2.06
C GLY A 13 -12.16 -11.24 -1.48
N PRO A 14 -13.25 -11.52 -0.72
CA PRO A 14 -13.46 -12.81 -0.08
C PRO A 14 -13.48 -13.99 -1.05
N GLU A 15 -14.09 -13.81 -2.22
CA GLU A 15 -14.12 -14.84 -3.26
C GLU A 15 -12.71 -15.13 -3.81
N ILE A 16 -11.97 -14.08 -4.18
CA ILE A 16 -10.61 -14.21 -4.73
C ILE A 16 -9.65 -14.84 -3.72
N ILE A 17 -9.70 -14.37 -2.47
CA ILE A 17 -8.83 -14.85 -1.39
C ILE A 17 -9.10 -16.33 -1.10
N ARG A 18 -10.36 -16.76 -1.11
CA ARG A 18 -10.72 -18.17 -0.91
C ARG A 18 -10.14 -19.06 -2.02
N GLU A 19 -10.24 -18.66 -3.28
CA GLU A 19 -9.68 -19.45 -4.38
C GLU A 19 -8.15 -19.43 -4.40
N GLY A 20 -7.54 -18.29 -4.08
CA GLY A 20 -6.08 -18.19 -3.92
C GLY A 20 -5.54 -19.06 -2.81
N LYS A 21 -6.25 -19.15 -1.67
CA LYS A 21 -5.93 -20.05 -0.56
C LYS A 21 -5.86 -21.52 -1.00
N LYS A 22 -6.82 -22.00 -1.81
CA LYS A 22 -6.78 -23.38 -2.35
C LYS A 22 -5.53 -23.65 -3.18
N VAL A 23 -5.11 -22.69 -4.01
CA VAL A 23 -3.90 -22.82 -4.84
C VAL A 23 -2.65 -22.85 -3.96
N ILE A 24 -2.60 -22.00 -2.94
CA ILE A 24 -1.49 -21.95 -1.97
C ILE A 24 -1.42 -23.27 -1.20
N GLU A 25 -2.53 -23.81 -0.69
CA GLU A 25 -2.57 -25.07 0.06
C GLU A 25 -2.15 -26.27 -0.79
N ALA A 26 -2.64 -26.35 -2.03
CA ALA A 26 -2.25 -27.40 -2.97
C ALA A 26 -0.75 -27.37 -3.28
N THR A 27 -0.19 -26.17 -3.44
CA THR A 27 1.25 -25.97 -3.67
C THR A 27 2.05 -26.29 -2.40
N SER A 28 1.57 -25.86 -1.24
CA SER A 28 2.24 -26.06 0.06
C SER A 28 2.36 -27.54 0.40
N SER A 29 1.30 -28.31 0.17
CA SER A 29 1.30 -29.77 0.32
C SER A 29 2.37 -30.45 -0.54
N LYS A 30 2.58 -29.96 -1.78
CA LYS A 30 3.59 -30.50 -2.70
C LYS A 30 5.04 -30.23 -2.26
N TYR A 31 5.28 -29.10 -1.61
CA TYR A 31 6.63 -28.66 -1.21
C TYR A 31 6.90 -28.82 0.30
N GLY A 32 6.00 -29.46 1.05
CA GLY A 32 6.17 -29.67 2.49
C GLY A 32 6.12 -28.37 3.31
N LEU A 33 5.35 -27.38 2.86
CA LEU A 33 5.11 -26.14 3.60
C LEU A 33 3.83 -26.29 4.43
N GLU A 34 3.92 -25.99 5.71
CA GLU A 34 2.77 -25.93 6.60
C GLU A 34 2.35 -24.48 6.80
N ILE A 35 1.08 -24.18 6.55
CA ILE A 35 0.52 -22.84 6.69
C ILE A 35 -0.61 -22.87 7.71
N ASN A 36 -0.50 -22.02 8.72
CA ASN A 36 -1.57 -21.72 9.67
C ASN A 36 -2.21 -20.38 9.28
N TRP A 37 -3.49 -20.42 8.91
CA TRP A 37 -4.25 -19.24 8.53
C TRP A 37 -4.98 -18.68 9.74
N ILE A 38 -4.67 -17.44 10.11
CA ILE A 38 -5.36 -16.73 11.19
C ILE A 38 -6.23 -15.66 10.54
N GLU A 39 -7.55 -15.88 10.55
CA GLU A 39 -8.50 -15.02 9.85
C GLU A 39 -8.96 -13.84 10.72
N TYR A 40 -8.92 -12.66 10.12
CA TYR A 40 -9.34 -11.40 10.72
C TYR A 40 -10.52 -10.81 9.95
N PRO A 41 -11.57 -10.33 10.65
CA PRO A 41 -12.82 -9.92 10.02
C PRO A 41 -12.76 -8.52 9.40
N PHE A 42 -11.62 -7.82 9.47
CA PHE A 42 -11.54 -6.39 9.17
C PHE A 42 -11.87 -6.09 7.70
N GLY A 43 -12.97 -5.37 7.52
CA GLY A 43 -13.55 -4.99 6.24
C GLY A 43 -14.84 -4.22 6.45
N ALA A 44 -15.47 -3.79 5.37
CA ALA A 44 -16.72 -3.06 5.34
C ALA A 44 -17.84 -3.78 6.08
N GLU A 45 -18.01 -5.09 5.90
CA GLU A 45 -19.07 -5.85 6.58
C GLU A 45 -18.90 -5.87 8.10
N HIS A 46 -17.68 -6.03 8.60
CA HIS A 46 -17.39 -5.94 10.04
C HIS A 46 -17.61 -4.52 10.56
N TYR A 47 -17.12 -3.53 9.83
CA TYR A 47 -17.28 -2.11 10.19
C TYR A 47 -18.74 -1.66 10.22
N LEU A 48 -19.55 -2.05 9.23
CA LEU A 48 -20.98 -1.69 9.18
C LEU A 48 -21.77 -2.33 10.32
N LYS A 49 -21.34 -3.49 10.82
CA LYS A 49 -22.00 -4.21 11.93
C LYS A 49 -21.56 -3.72 13.30
N THR A 50 -20.29 -3.37 13.46
CA THR A 50 -19.67 -3.15 14.78
C THR A 50 -19.14 -1.74 14.99
N GLY A 51 -18.92 -0.98 13.92
CA GLY A 51 -18.17 0.27 13.93
C GLY A 51 -16.65 0.09 14.07
N GLU A 52 -16.15 -1.14 14.18
CA GLU A 52 -14.73 -1.43 14.38
C GLU A 52 -13.98 -1.58 13.04
N LEU A 53 -12.78 -0.99 12.98
CA LEU A 53 -11.86 -1.08 11.85
C LEU A 53 -10.70 -2.03 12.23
N LEU A 54 -9.46 -1.73 11.84
CA LEU A 54 -8.29 -2.49 12.26
C LEU A 54 -7.73 -1.93 13.58
N PRO A 55 -7.98 -2.56 14.75
CA PRO A 55 -7.49 -2.05 16.03
C PRO A 55 -5.99 -2.30 16.20
N ASP A 56 -5.37 -1.53 17.10
CA ASP A 56 -3.93 -1.65 17.39
C ASP A 56 -3.59 -3.00 18.05
N SER A 57 -4.54 -3.61 18.76
CA SER A 57 -4.38 -4.96 19.32
C SER A 57 -4.17 -6.01 18.23
N ALA A 58 -4.93 -5.93 17.13
CA ALA A 58 -4.77 -6.84 16.00
C ALA A 58 -3.47 -6.57 15.23
N LEU A 59 -3.06 -5.30 15.09
CA LEU A 59 -1.76 -4.98 14.50
C LEU A 59 -0.60 -5.58 15.27
N LYS A 60 -0.65 -5.56 16.61
CA LYS A 60 0.35 -6.20 17.47
C LYS A 60 0.36 -7.72 17.31
N GLU A 61 -0.80 -8.35 17.19
CA GLU A 61 -0.88 -9.80 16.96
C GLU A 61 -0.30 -10.17 15.57
N ILE A 62 -0.62 -9.38 14.55
CA ILE A 62 -0.12 -9.58 13.18
C ILE A 62 1.39 -9.33 13.08
N GLU A 63 1.98 -8.53 13.97
CA GLU A 63 3.42 -8.21 13.99
C GLU A 63 4.31 -9.45 14.16
N ASP A 64 3.82 -10.46 14.88
CA ASP A 64 4.51 -11.73 15.13
C ASP A 64 4.27 -12.77 14.01
N MET A 65 3.54 -12.42 12.95
CA MET A 65 3.22 -13.31 11.83
C MET A 65 4.20 -13.17 10.67
N ASP A 66 4.29 -14.21 9.83
CA ASP A 66 5.23 -14.25 8.70
C ASP A 66 4.77 -13.42 7.51
N ALA A 67 3.46 -13.32 7.29
CA ALA A 67 2.88 -12.60 6.17
C ALA A 67 1.42 -12.19 6.42
N ILE A 68 0.95 -11.22 5.63
CA ILE A 68 -0.46 -10.83 5.54
C ILE A 68 -0.96 -11.19 4.14
N TYR A 69 -1.99 -12.03 4.06
CA TYR A 69 -2.73 -12.31 2.84
C TYR A 69 -4.02 -11.49 2.84
N PHE A 70 -4.03 -10.44 2.03
CA PHE A 70 -4.99 -9.33 2.12
C PHE A 70 -5.80 -9.19 0.83
N GLY A 71 -7.12 -9.20 0.94
CA GLY A 71 -8.06 -9.03 -0.18
C GLY A 71 -8.27 -7.58 -0.62
N ALA A 72 -9.16 -7.37 -1.59
CA ALA A 72 -9.55 -6.02 -1.98
C ALA A 72 -10.18 -5.29 -0.79
N ILE A 73 -10.02 -3.97 -0.69
CA ILE A 73 -10.65 -3.17 0.37
C ILE A 73 -11.42 -2.03 -0.27
N GLY A 74 -12.60 -1.72 0.26
CA GLY A 74 -13.45 -0.65 -0.23
C GLY A 74 -14.87 -1.13 -0.50
N ASP A 75 -15.84 -0.32 -0.09
CA ASP A 75 -17.27 -0.60 -0.26
C ASP A 75 -18.04 0.71 -0.48
N PRO A 76 -18.94 0.80 -1.48
CA PRO A 76 -19.70 2.01 -1.76
C PRO A 76 -20.59 2.51 -0.61
N ARG A 77 -20.95 1.63 0.34
CA ARG A 77 -21.75 1.97 1.53
C ARG A 77 -20.94 2.72 2.58
N VAL A 78 -19.61 2.66 2.52
CA VAL A 78 -18.71 3.33 3.47
C VAL A 78 -18.09 4.54 2.80
N LYS A 79 -18.01 5.66 3.53
CA LYS A 79 -17.42 6.89 3.00
C LYS A 79 -15.98 6.64 2.54
N PRO A 80 -15.60 7.09 1.33
CA PRO A 80 -14.23 6.93 0.82
C PRO A 80 -13.18 7.48 1.79
N GLY A 81 -12.11 6.72 1.96
CA GLY A 81 -11.01 7.08 2.85
C GLY A 81 -11.19 6.66 4.30
N ILE A 82 -12.28 5.98 4.68
CA ILE A 82 -12.36 5.32 5.99
C ILE A 82 -11.61 4.00 5.93
N LEU A 83 -12.09 3.03 5.15
CA LEU A 83 -11.52 1.68 5.08
C LEU A 83 -10.07 1.70 4.58
N GLU A 84 -9.78 2.48 3.54
CA GLU A 84 -8.46 2.55 2.93
C GLU A 84 -7.43 3.17 3.87
N LYS A 85 -7.81 4.19 4.66
CA LYS A 85 -6.89 4.84 5.60
C LYS A 85 -6.70 4.00 6.86
N GLU A 86 -7.80 3.55 7.45
CA GLU A 86 -7.81 2.95 8.79
C GLU A 86 -7.48 1.46 8.80
N ILE A 87 -7.54 0.78 7.66
CA ILE A 87 -7.13 -0.64 7.53
C ILE A 87 -5.85 -0.72 6.70
N LEU A 88 -5.91 -0.35 5.42
CA LEU A 88 -4.83 -0.60 4.48
C LEU A 88 -3.60 0.31 4.70
N LEU A 89 -3.79 1.63 4.76
CA LEU A 89 -2.68 2.56 5.02
C LEU A 89 -2.19 2.42 6.46
N LYS A 90 -3.08 2.21 7.42
CA LYS A 90 -2.73 1.94 8.82
C LYS A 90 -1.76 0.75 8.93
N ALA A 91 -2.10 -0.40 8.35
CA ALA A 91 -1.20 -1.56 8.34
C ALA A 91 0.12 -1.26 7.63
N ARG A 92 0.08 -0.62 6.46
CA ARG A 92 1.29 -0.26 5.70
C ARG A 92 2.26 0.60 6.51
N PHE A 93 1.75 1.61 7.20
CA PHE A 93 2.58 2.52 7.99
C PHE A 93 3.04 1.89 9.30
N TYR A 94 2.17 1.11 9.97
CA TYR A 94 2.51 0.40 11.21
C TYR A 94 3.68 -0.57 10.98
N PHE A 95 3.59 -1.43 9.95
CA PHE A 95 4.63 -2.41 9.62
C PHE A 95 5.80 -1.84 8.81
N ASP A 96 5.80 -0.54 8.50
CA ASP A 96 6.77 0.11 7.62
C ASP A 96 6.96 -0.66 6.30
N GLN A 97 5.85 -1.03 5.65
CA GLN A 97 5.84 -1.72 4.34
C GLN A 97 6.23 -0.74 3.22
N TYR A 98 7.50 -0.33 3.23
CA TYR A 98 8.04 0.76 2.41
C TYR A 98 8.19 0.45 0.92
N ILE A 99 8.06 -0.82 0.53
CA ILE A 99 8.08 -1.26 -0.87
C ILE A 99 6.70 -1.74 -1.28
N ASN A 100 6.13 -1.08 -2.29
CA ASN A 100 5.04 -1.63 -3.08
C ASN A 100 5.62 -2.30 -4.33
N LEU A 101 5.91 -3.60 -4.23
CA LEU A 101 6.49 -4.36 -5.33
C LEU A 101 5.37 -4.86 -6.28
N ARG A 102 5.47 -4.56 -7.57
CA ARG A 102 4.54 -5.05 -8.59
C ARG A 102 5.30 -5.75 -9.72
N PRO A 103 5.40 -7.09 -9.69
CA PRO A 103 5.85 -7.85 -10.84
C PRO A 103 4.83 -7.73 -11.97
N ILE A 104 5.26 -7.30 -13.16
CA ILE A 104 4.43 -7.17 -14.36
C ILE A 104 4.92 -8.17 -15.39
N ARG A 105 4.07 -9.14 -15.73
CA ARG A 105 4.38 -10.20 -16.68
C ARG A 105 3.19 -10.47 -17.59
N LEU A 106 3.43 -10.54 -18.90
CA LEU A 106 2.46 -11.08 -19.84
C LEU A 106 2.55 -12.61 -19.84
N TYR A 107 1.43 -13.28 -19.59
CA TYR A 107 1.34 -14.75 -19.65
C TYR A 107 0.89 -15.21 -21.04
N LYS A 108 1.36 -16.38 -21.45
CA LYS A 108 0.95 -17.00 -22.71
C LYS A 108 -0.57 -17.21 -22.73
N GLY A 109 -1.21 -16.78 -23.82
CA GLY A 109 -2.66 -16.92 -24.02
C GLY A 109 -3.52 -15.81 -23.41
N VAL A 110 -2.93 -14.87 -22.65
CA VAL A 110 -3.64 -13.68 -22.17
C VAL A 110 -3.71 -12.65 -23.31
N PRO A 111 -4.89 -12.11 -23.66
CA PRO A 111 -5.01 -11.07 -24.67
C PRO A 111 -4.16 -9.84 -24.31
N CYS A 112 -3.40 -9.32 -25.29
CA CYS A 112 -2.59 -8.12 -25.12
C CYS A 112 -3.06 -7.03 -26.09
N PRO A 113 -3.42 -5.83 -25.59
CA PRO A 113 -3.85 -4.73 -26.45
C PRO A 113 -2.68 -4.06 -27.21
N LEU A 114 -1.44 -4.34 -26.80
CA LEU A 114 -0.26 -3.79 -27.46
C LEU A 114 0.06 -4.61 -28.71
N LYS A 115 0.17 -3.92 -29.85
CA LYS A 115 0.48 -4.55 -31.12
C LYS A 115 1.84 -5.27 -31.05
N ASP A 116 1.87 -6.50 -31.57
CA ASP A 116 3.07 -7.34 -31.74
C ASP A 116 3.87 -7.53 -30.43
N LYS A 117 3.17 -7.73 -29.30
CA LYS A 117 3.79 -8.04 -28.00
C LYS A 117 3.53 -9.46 -27.55
N ASN A 118 4.60 -10.10 -27.10
CA ASN A 118 4.61 -11.47 -26.59
C ASN A 118 5.04 -11.50 -25.12
N PRO A 119 4.85 -12.63 -24.40
CA PRO A 119 5.27 -12.81 -23.01
C PRO A 119 6.71 -12.39 -22.69
N GLU A 120 7.61 -12.48 -23.66
CA GLU A 120 9.03 -12.14 -23.54
C GLU A 120 9.27 -10.62 -23.52
N ASP A 121 8.36 -9.83 -24.11
CA ASP A 121 8.49 -8.38 -24.22
C ASP A 121 8.07 -7.64 -22.94
N ILE A 122 7.20 -8.25 -22.14
CA ILE A 122 6.60 -7.64 -20.94
C ILE A 122 6.95 -8.51 -19.73
N ASN A 123 8.10 -8.22 -19.13
CA ASN A 123 8.59 -8.86 -17.92
C ASN A 123 9.48 -7.91 -17.13
N PHE A 124 8.88 -7.13 -16.23
CA PHE A 124 9.60 -6.17 -15.40
C PHE A 124 8.97 -6.04 -14.02
N TYR A 125 9.66 -5.35 -13.11
CA TYR A 125 9.18 -5.08 -11.76
C TYR A 125 9.03 -3.58 -11.60
N VAL A 126 7.92 -3.15 -11.03
CA VAL A 126 7.78 -1.80 -10.48
C VAL A 126 8.12 -1.89 -8.99
N VAL A 127 9.17 -1.18 -8.59
CA VAL A 127 9.54 -0.98 -7.19
C VAL A 127 9.12 0.45 -6.84
N ARG A 128 8.08 0.57 -6.03
CA ARG A 128 7.49 1.86 -5.67
C ARG A 128 7.67 2.15 -4.18
N GLU A 129 8.14 3.36 -3.87
CA GLU A 129 8.12 3.93 -2.51
C GLU A 129 6.66 4.00 -2.01
N ASN A 130 6.41 3.53 -0.79
CA ASN A 130 5.06 3.27 -0.29
C ASN A 130 4.75 3.92 1.08
N THR A 131 5.62 4.80 1.59
CA THR A 131 5.50 5.40 2.93
C THR A 131 5.53 6.92 2.96
N GLU A 132 5.99 7.57 1.90
CA GLU A 132 6.21 9.01 1.80
C GLU A 132 5.43 9.60 0.60
N ASP A 133 5.96 10.62 -0.06
CA ASP A 133 5.33 11.37 -1.16
C ASP A 133 3.98 11.99 -0.72
N PHE A 134 3.09 12.33 -1.66
CA PHE A 134 1.74 12.79 -1.35
C PHE A 134 0.90 11.78 -0.54
N TYR A 135 1.35 10.52 -0.46
CA TYR A 135 0.72 9.47 0.35
C TYR A 135 0.87 9.70 1.86
N ILE A 136 1.63 10.72 2.28
CA ILE A 136 1.57 11.18 3.67
C ILE A 136 0.19 11.71 4.08
N GLY A 137 -0.66 12.05 3.11
CA GLY A 137 -2.07 12.36 3.35
C GLY A 137 -2.30 13.65 4.14
N ILE A 138 -1.31 14.54 4.18
CA ILE A 138 -1.42 15.84 4.86
C ILE A 138 -1.69 16.95 3.85
N GLY A 139 -2.51 17.90 4.27
CA GLY A 139 -2.98 19.00 3.46
C GLY A 139 -4.17 19.66 4.15
N GLY A 140 -4.80 20.59 3.46
CA GLY A 140 -5.93 21.32 3.98
C GLY A 140 -6.76 21.94 2.87
N ARG A 141 -7.96 22.39 3.25
CA ARG A 141 -8.83 23.21 2.42
C ARG A 141 -9.35 24.34 3.28
N PHE A 142 -9.30 25.57 2.77
CA PHE A 142 -9.80 26.74 3.46
C PHE A 142 -10.44 27.71 2.46
N LYS A 143 -11.31 28.58 2.98
CA LYS A 143 -11.87 29.72 2.24
C LYS A 143 -11.75 30.96 3.12
N ALA A 144 -10.70 31.75 2.90
CA ALA A 144 -10.39 32.93 3.68
C ALA A 144 -9.26 33.75 3.01
N ARG A 145 -9.10 35.01 3.41
CA ARG A 145 -7.92 35.82 3.03
C ARG A 145 -6.61 35.35 3.68
N ALA A 146 -6.69 34.69 4.83
CA ALA A 146 -5.54 34.14 5.52
C ALA A 146 -5.91 32.83 6.21
N ASN A 147 -4.95 31.90 6.26
CA ASN A 147 -5.09 30.63 6.98
C ASN A 147 -3.72 30.19 7.53
N GLN A 148 -3.72 29.53 8.69
CA GLN A 148 -2.52 28.95 9.26
C GLN A 148 -2.79 27.53 9.74
N ASP A 149 -2.07 26.57 9.17
CA ASP A 149 -2.18 25.17 9.54
C ASP A 149 -0.90 24.67 10.21
N ARG A 150 -1.07 23.80 11.21
CA ARG A 150 0.02 23.07 11.87
C ARG A 150 -0.20 21.58 11.64
N LEU A 151 0.70 20.97 10.88
CA LEU A 151 0.61 19.58 10.44
C LEU A 151 1.75 18.77 11.09
N GLU A 152 1.45 17.56 11.55
CA GLU A 152 2.46 16.62 12.04
C GLU A 152 2.46 15.34 11.20
N VAL A 153 3.64 14.87 10.84
CA VAL A 153 3.86 13.58 10.17
C VAL A 153 4.71 12.70 11.07
N LEU A 154 4.21 11.51 11.37
CA LEU A 154 4.92 10.48 12.11
C LEU A 154 5.23 9.32 11.18
N ARG A 155 6.52 9.00 11.03
CA ARG A 155 7.03 7.84 10.30
C ARG A 155 8.07 7.14 11.15
N LYS A 156 8.31 5.86 10.87
CA LYS A 156 9.38 5.10 11.52
C LYS A 156 10.76 5.75 11.35
N LEU A 157 10.97 6.39 10.21
CA LEU A 157 12.23 7.06 9.87
C LEU A 157 12.37 8.48 10.44
N TYR A 158 11.27 9.21 10.63
CA TYR A 158 11.32 10.61 11.04
C TYR A 158 9.98 11.11 11.62
N LYS A 159 10.07 12.21 12.37
CA LYS A 159 8.94 13.05 12.75
C LYS A 159 9.11 14.42 12.11
N ALA A 160 8.11 14.90 11.38
CA ALA A 160 8.10 16.24 10.80
C ALA A 160 6.94 17.06 11.38
N LYS A 161 7.22 18.32 11.69
CA LYS A 161 6.20 19.33 12.03
C LYS A 161 6.28 20.42 10.97
N ILE A 162 5.17 20.71 10.34
CA ILE A 162 5.09 21.67 9.24
C ILE A 162 4.08 22.74 9.61
N GLN A 163 4.48 23.99 9.48
CA GLN A 163 3.57 25.12 9.59
C GLN A 163 3.43 25.75 8.22
N VAL A 164 2.20 25.90 7.75
CA VAL A 164 1.91 26.54 6.46
C VAL A 164 1.03 27.74 6.74
N GLY A 165 1.44 28.90 6.24
CA GLY A 165 0.69 30.14 6.32
C GLY A 165 0.31 30.62 4.93
N PHE A 166 -0.93 31.03 4.76
CA PHE A 166 -1.46 31.63 3.55
C PHE A 166 -1.86 33.07 3.87
N ASN A 167 -1.48 34.00 3.01
CA ASN A 167 -1.92 35.39 3.06
C ASN A 167 -2.20 35.83 1.62
N LEU A 168 -3.48 36.09 1.33
CA LEU A 168 -4.01 36.29 -0.01
C LEU A 168 -4.53 37.72 -0.14
N GLU A 169 -4.41 38.30 -1.34
CA GLU A 169 -4.90 39.66 -1.60
C GLU A 169 -6.41 39.77 -1.42
N GLN A 170 -7.16 38.72 -1.78
CA GLN A 170 -8.61 38.63 -1.65
C GLN A 170 -9.03 37.29 -1.05
N GLU A 171 -10.30 37.19 -0.64
CA GLU A 171 -10.84 35.91 -0.18
C GLU A 171 -10.90 34.93 -1.35
N GLU A 172 -10.26 33.78 -1.18
CA GLU A 172 -10.26 32.69 -2.16
C GLU A 172 -10.50 31.37 -1.44
N GLU A 173 -11.00 30.40 -2.20
CA GLU A 173 -11.04 29.01 -1.80
C GLU A 173 -9.81 28.27 -2.33
N MET A 174 -9.03 27.68 -1.42
CA MET A 174 -7.83 26.93 -1.77
C MET A 174 -7.83 25.55 -1.12
N ALA A 175 -7.34 24.58 -1.87
CA ALA A 175 -6.96 23.27 -1.36
C ALA A 175 -5.47 23.06 -1.64
N TYR A 176 -4.77 22.47 -0.68
CA TYR A 176 -3.36 22.16 -0.81
C TYR A 176 -3.05 20.78 -0.23
N GLN A 177 -2.00 20.17 -0.75
CA GLN A 177 -1.48 18.89 -0.29
C GLN A 177 0.05 18.98 -0.26
N ILE A 178 0.66 18.34 0.74
CA ILE A 178 2.11 18.33 0.88
C ILE A 178 2.62 16.95 0.48
N GLY A 179 3.62 16.93 -0.40
CA GLY A 179 4.47 15.76 -0.63
C GLY A 179 5.76 15.90 0.17
N LEU A 180 6.21 14.81 0.79
CA LEU A 180 7.51 14.74 1.44
C LEU A 180 8.30 13.61 0.82
N ILE A 181 9.56 13.85 0.47
CA ILE A 181 10.47 12.83 -0.02
C ILE A 181 11.76 12.97 0.79
N SER A 182 12.13 11.93 1.54
CA SER A 182 13.32 11.94 2.37
C SER A 182 14.46 11.18 1.71
N ARG A 183 15.71 11.62 1.95
CA ARG A 183 16.89 10.90 1.45
C ARG A 183 16.93 9.45 1.92
N SER A 184 16.60 9.20 3.19
CA SER A 184 16.58 7.86 3.78
C SER A 184 15.51 6.96 3.15
N GLY A 185 14.30 7.50 2.95
CA GLY A 185 13.19 6.84 2.26
C GLY A 185 13.54 6.48 0.82
N THR A 186 14.06 7.44 0.06
CA THR A 186 14.50 7.18 -1.33
C THR A 186 15.65 6.16 -1.39
N GLN A 187 16.66 6.29 -0.52
CA GLN A 187 17.84 5.42 -0.56
C GLN A 187 17.51 3.96 -0.26
N ARG A 188 16.61 3.67 0.70
CA ARG A 188 16.20 2.28 0.98
C ARG A 188 15.46 1.64 -0.19
N VAL A 189 14.64 2.41 -0.91
CA VAL A 189 13.91 1.93 -2.10
C VAL A 189 14.86 1.68 -3.27
N ILE A 190 15.77 2.61 -3.54
CA ILE A 190 16.79 2.44 -4.58
C ILE A 190 17.66 1.22 -4.29
N LYS A 191 18.13 1.07 -3.04
CA LYS A 191 18.92 -0.09 -2.62
C LYS A 191 18.17 -1.40 -2.87
N TYR A 192 16.91 -1.47 -2.43
CA TYR A 192 16.05 -2.62 -2.68
C TYR A 192 15.93 -2.94 -4.18
N ALA A 193 15.74 -1.93 -5.04
CA ALA A 193 15.63 -2.13 -6.49
C ALA A 193 16.91 -2.74 -7.09
N PHE A 194 18.09 -2.25 -6.69
CA PHE A 194 19.36 -2.82 -7.15
C PHE A 194 19.60 -4.24 -6.62
N GLU A 195 19.24 -4.51 -5.36
CA GLU A 195 19.35 -5.86 -4.78
C GLU A 195 18.40 -6.85 -5.47
N LEU A 196 17.16 -6.43 -5.73
CA LEU A 196 16.19 -7.21 -6.50
C LEU A 196 16.71 -7.50 -7.91
N ALA A 197 17.24 -6.49 -8.60
CA ALA A 197 17.79 -6.65 -9.94
C ALA A 197 18.93 -7.68 -9.95
N LYS A 198 19.86 -7.62 -8.98
CA LYS A 198 20.92 -8.63 -8.83
C LYS A 198 20.34 -10.02 -8.56
N LYS A 199 19.42 -10.15 -7.61
CA LYS A 199 18.78 -11.44 -7.24
C LYS A 199 18.02 -12.08 -8.42
N LYS A 200 17.44 -11.26 -9.29
CA LYS A 200 16.68 -11.70 -10.48
C LYS A 200 17.52 -11.73 -11.76
N ASN A 201 18.82 -11.48 -11.67
CA ASN A 201 19.75 -11.41 -12.79
C ASN A 201 19.31 -10.43 -13.90
N MET A 202 18.74 -9.29 -13.50
CA MET A 202 18.30 -8.23 -14.38
C MET A 202 19.44 -7.24 -14.65
N LYS A 203 19.55 -6.78 -15.90
CA LYS A 203 20.67 -5.93 -16.35
C LYS A 203 20.41 -4.42 -16.23
N ARG A 204 19.19 -4.01 -15.88
CA ARG A 204 18.78 -2.60 -15.89
C ARG A 204 17.89 -2.28 -14.70
N VAL A 205 18.18 -1.15 -14.06
CA VAL A 205 17.30 -0.44 -13.14
C VAL A 205 17.06 0.94 -13.74
N THR A 206 15.81 1.34 -13.89
CA THR A 206 15.43 2.64 -14.46
C THR A 206 14.78 3.47 -13.36
N SER A 207 15.31 4.66 -13.09
CA SER A 207 14.64 5.66 -12.25
C SER A 207 13.56 6.35 -13.07
N VAL A 208 12.38 6.55 -12.47
CA VAL A 208 11.28 7.29 -13.08
C VAL A 208 10.86 8.37 -12.11
N ASP A 209 11.02 9.62 -12.50
CA ASP A 209 10.65 10.80 -11.73
C ASP A 209 10.16 11.91 -12.65
N LYS A 210 9.69 13.00 -12.05
CA LYS A 210 9.27 14.22 -12.74
C LYS A 210 9.92 15.44 -12.08
N ALA A 211 11.25 15.45 -12.03
CA ALA A 211 12.02 16.55 -11.44
C ALA A 211 12.12 17.81 -12.32
N ASN A 212 11.73 17.73 -13.60
CA ASN A 212 11.73 18.83 -14.57
C ASN A 212 10.33 19.40 -14.82
#